data_AF-A0A2W4KBD8-F1
#
_entry.id   AF-A0A2W4KBD8-F1
#
_cell.length_a   1.000
_cell.length_b   1.000
_cell.length_c   1.000
_cell.angle_alpha   90.00
_cell.angle_beta   90.00
_cell.angle_gamma   90.00
#
_symmetry.space_group_name_H-M   'P 1'
#
loop_
_entity.id
_entity.type
_entity.pdbx_description
1 polymer ?
#
loop_
_entity_poly.entity_id
_entity_poly.type
_entity_poly.pdbx_seq_one_letter_code
_entity_poly.pdbx_strand_id
1 'polypeptide(L)'
;MKGLSIRKLVAGAVLASTMMAMATWPTSAQPVYYKDRVAVLMYHQFNRPPDGPITVTAQQFDEHIRTLKSAGFRFISAEQFRRWKAGKGTIPENAVLLTIDDGMKEIHSVALPILRKHKVPAVAFVVYRRIDRDPNTLSSQALRELEQGGVEVQSHSYNMHYRVIREADKADVAAVWVMSEQQIREDMALARQRHRELLGDEPDMLAYPYGAYTPAFIKAAQAEGIRYAFTTKTGLVTRSTPNMELPRLNAGVRGMTGKQVVDMIRKYAPAETVAKAKPKAKPKVTGYFVGGGLYKTQKAAAAAAKKFTRATGYRMYVAKHPKHKGYWVQTGRISSKARAQQLARKWARLGIRYVVHTTR
;
A
#
# COMPACT_ATOMS: atom_id res chain seq x y z
N MET A 1 81.16 24.30 -12.56
CA MET A 1 80.56 23.60 -13.72
C MET A 1 79.14 24.16 -13.90
N LYS A 2 78.94 25.04 -14.90
CA LYS A 2 78.08 24.81 -16.09
C LYS A 2 76.71 24.25 -15.68
N GLY A 3 75.55 24.85 -15.87
CA GLY A 3 74.92 25.88 -16.72
C GLY A 3 73.40 25.65 -16.47
N LEU A 4 72.40 26.42 -16.87
CA LEU A 4 72.24 27.53 -17.79
C LEU A 4 70.91 28.20 -17.39
N SER A 5 70.87 29.52 -17.56
CA SER A 5 69.71 30.42 -17.42
C SER A 5 68.55 30.05 -18.38
N ILE A 6 67.31 30.46 -18.06
CA ILE A 6 66.49 31.38 -18.88
C ILE A 6 65.22 31.80 -18.11
N ARG A 7 65.14 33.11 -17.84
CA ARG A 7 63.89 33.85 -17.58
C ARG A 7 63.16 34.06 -18.91
N LYS A 8 61.82 33.95 -18.92
CA LYS A 8 60.86 35.02 -19.31
C LYS A 8 59.47 34.48 -19.68
N LEU A 9 58.50 35.37 -19.39
CA LEU A 9 57.26 35.67 -20.13
C LEU A 9 55.92 35.09 -19.64
N VAL A 10 55.12 36.05 -19.17
CA VAL A 10 53.67 36.12 -18.98
C VAL A 10 52.91 35.79 -20.27
N ALA A 11 51.84 35.01 -20.18
CA ALA A 11 50.65 35.15 -21.03
C ALA A 11 49.48 34.38 -20.41
N GLY A 12 48.32 35.03 -20.30
CA GLY A 12 47.12 34.49 -19.65
C GLY A 12 46.48 33.32 -20.38
N ALA A 13 45.82 32.46 -19.61
CA ALA A 13 44.83 31.53 -20.10
C ALA A 13 43.56 31.69 -19.27
N VAL A 14 42.52 32.24 -19.89
CA VAL A 14 41.14 32.21 -19.42
C VAL A 14 40.70 30.74 -19.42
N LEU A 15 40.63 30.12 -18.25
CA LEU A 15 40.00 28.81 -18.09
C LEU A 15 38.49 29.02 -18.03
N ALA A 16 37.85 28.77 -19.16
CA ALA A 16 36.40 28.68 -19.28
C ALA A 16 35.88 27.58 -18.34
N SER A 17 35.15 27.99 -17.30
CA SER A 17 34.39 27.07 -16.45
C SER A 17 33.22 26.49 -17.24
N THR A 18 33.40 25.31 -17.82
CA THR A 18 32.27 24.50 -18.31
C THR A 18 31.45 24.01 -17.12
N MET A 19 30.39 24.74 -16.78
CA MET A 19 29.31 24.19 -15.94
C MET A 19 28.64 23.06 -16.72
N MET A 20 28.93 21.82 -16.33
CA MET A 20 28.06 20.69 -16.66
C MET A 20 26.71 20.95 -16.00
N ALA A 21 25.71 21.33 -16.79
CA ALA A 21 24.33 21.36 -16.35
C ALA A 21 23.92 19.94 -15.97
N MET A 22 23.86 19.64 -14.68
CA MET A 22 23.20 18.43 -14.19
C MET A 22 21.74 18.52 -14.62
N ALA A 23 21.32 17.63 -15.51
CA ALA A 23 19.92 17.48 -15.88
C ALA A 23 19.12 17.07 -14.63
N THR A 24 18.49 18.04 -13.98
CA THR A 24 17.54 17.79 -12.90
C THR A 24 16.28 17.21 -13.54
N TRP A 25 16.15 15.89 -13.50
CA TRP A 25 14.85 15.28 -13.77
C TRP A 25 13.84 15.80 -12.75
N PRO A 26 12.63 16.21 -13.16
CA PRO A 26 11.62 16.62 -12.20
C PRO A 26 11.21 15.39 -11.39
N THR A 27 11.66 15.31 -10.14
CA THR A 27 11.06 14.45 -9.13
C THR A 27 9.62 14.91 -9.01
N SER A 28 8.67 14.24 -9.69
CA SER A 28 7.27 14.60 -9.52
C SER A 28 6.94 14.39 -8.05
N ALA A 29 6.61 15.46 -7.33
CA ALA A 29 6.20 15.37 -5.93
C ALA A 29 5.11 14.30 -5.83
N GLN A 30 5.30 13.33 -4.94
CA GLN A 30 4.34 12.25 -4.71
C GLN A 30 2.98 12.86 -4.33
N PRO A 31 1.85 12.24 -4.71
CA PRO A 31 0.55 12.81 -4.40
C PRO A 31 0.33 12.86 -2.89
N VAL A 32 -0.19 13.97 -2.40
CA VAL A 32 -0.64 14.13 -1.01
C VAL A 32 -2.15 13.96 -0.99
N TYR A 33 -2.64 13.04 -0.17
CA TYR A 33 -4.07 12.78 0.03
C TYR A 33 -4.57 13.37 1.34
N TYR A 34 -3.74 13.39 2.38
CA TYR A 34 -4.03 14.03 3.66
C TYR A 34 -2.76 14.40 4.41
N LYS A 35 -2.89 15.39 5.30
CA LYS A 35 -1.87 15.83 6.25
C LYS A 35 -2.43 15.72 7.67
N ASP A 36 -1.55 15.54 8.66
CA ASP A 36 -1.90 15.46 10.09
C ASP A 36 -3.06 14.48 10.38
N ARG A 37 -3.06 13.35 9.67
CA ARG A 37 -4.01 12.25 9.82
C ARG A 37 -3.28 10.94 9.61
N VAL A 38 -3.78 9.87 10.20
CA VAL A 38 -3.22 8.52 10.05
C VAL A 38 -4.31 7.58 9.52
N ALA A 39 -4.03 6.89 8.43
CA ALA A 39 -4.79 5.71 8.06
C ALA A 39 -4.28 4.51 8.87
N VAL A 40 -5.12 3.93 9.72
CA VAL A 40 -4.75 2.72 10.48
C VAL A 40 -5.30 1.52 9.71
N LEU A 41 -4.42 0.69 9.14
CA LEU A 41 -4.81 -0.49 8.39
C LEU A 41 -4.94 -1.70 9.31
N MET A 42 -5.99 -2.49 9.11
CA MET A 42 -6.26 -3.72 9.85
C MET A 42 -6.12 -4.94 8.96
N TYR A 43 -5.32 -5.91 9.42
CA TYR A 43 -5.12 -7.26 8.85
C TYR A 43 -5.33 -8.31 9.94
N HIS A 44 -5.55 -9.58 9.55
CA HIS A 44 -5.73 -10.69 10.51
C HIS A 44 -4.89 -11.91 10.11
N GLN A 45 -5.27 -12.59 9.01
CA GLN A 45 -4.69 -13.87 8.62
C GLN A 45 -3.88 -13.78 7.32
N PHE A 46 -2.83 -14.60 7.22
CA PHE A 46 -1.98 -14.68 6.03
C PHE A 46 -1.85 -16.13 5.55
N ASN A 47 -2.06 -16.40 4.26
CA ASN A 47 -1.91 -17.74 3.65
C ASN A 47 -2.58 -18.89 4.44
N ARG A 48 -3.73 -18.67 5.07
CA ARG A 48 -4.34 -19.63 5.99
C ARG A 48 -5.50 -20.38 5.33
N PRO A 49 -5.37 -21.71 5.08
CA PRO A 49 -6.45 -22.51 4.52
C PRO A 49 -7.50 -22.91 5.59
N PRO A 50 -8.78 -23.10 5.19
CA PRO A 50 -9.34 -22.61 3.94
C PRO A 50 -9.31 -21.08 3.96
N ASP A 51 -8.95 -20.47 2.82
CA ASP A 51 -8.81 -19.02 2.71
C ASP A 51 -10.10 -18.29 3.12
N GLY A 52 -10.13 -17.80 4.36
CA GLY A 52 -11.26 -17.07 4.93
C GLY A 52 -11.40 -15.65 4.36
N PRO A 53 -12.54 -14.97 4.60
CA PRO A 53 -12.79 -13.62 4.08
C PRO A 53 -11.79 -12.56 4.60
N ILE A 54 -11.16 -12.83 5.75
CA ILE A 54 -10.16 -11.97 6.41
C ILE A 54 -8.72 -12.48 6.25
N THR A 55 -8.48 -13.34 5.25
CA THR A 55 -7.15 -13.84 4.90
C THR A 55 -6.63 -13.16 3.64
N VAL A 56 -5.39 -12.69 3.67
CA VAL A 56 -4.66 -12.22 2.49
C VAL A 56 -3.49 -13.14 2.18
N THR A 57 -3.12 -13.28 0.91
CA THR A 57 -1.92 -14.04 0.57
C THR A 57 -0.65 -13.23 0.82
N ALA A 58 0.49 -13.90 0.96
CA ALA A 58 1.81 -13.26 1.01
C ALA A 58 2.04 -12.32 -0.18
N GLN A 59 1.62 -12.74 -1.38
CA GLN A 59 1.72 -11.94 -2.60
C GLN A 59 0.85 -10.69 -2.54
N GLN A 60 -0.39 -10.81 -2.06
CA GLN A 60 -1.29 -9.67 -1.87
C GLN A 60 -0.72 -8.69 -0.86
N PHE A 61 -0.23 -9.18 0.28
CA PHE A 61 0.34 -8.31 1.31
C PHE A 61 1.58 -7.56 0.82
N ASP A 62 2.50 -8.23 0.13
CA ASP A 62 3.65 -7.57 -0.51
C ASP A 62 3.22 -6.55 -1.58
N GLU A 63 2.20 -6.87 -2.38
CA GLU A 63 1.61 -5.94 -3.35
C GLU A 63 0.98 -4.71 -2.68
N HIS A 64 0.25 -4.90 -1.57
CA HIS A 64 -0.36 -3.81 -0.82
C HIS A 64 0.70 -2.81 -0.35
N ILE A 65 1.76 -3.29 0.30
CA ILE A 65 2.85 -2.45 0.80
C ILE A 65 3.55 -1.71 -0.35
N ARG A 66 3.90 -2.41 -1.44
CA ARG A 66 4.53 -1.78 -2.62
C ARG A 66 3.64 -0.71 -3.25
N THR A 67 2.35 -0.99 -3.36
CA THR A 67 1.38 -0.08 -3.99
C THR A 67 1.16 1.17 -3.14
N LEU A 68 1.01 1.01 -1.83
CA LEU A 68 0.91 2.13 -0.88
C LEU A 68 2.15 3.03 -0.96
N LYS A 69 3.35 2.46 -0.88
CA LYS A 69 4.60 3.25 -1.02
C LYS A 69 4.70 3.96 -2.35
N SER A 70 4.38 3.28 -3.45
CA SER A 70 4.40 3.85 -4.80
C SER A 70 3.35 4.96 -4.99
N ALA A 71 2.29 4.95 -4.19
CA ALA A 71 1.27 5.99 -4.15
C ALA A 71 1.61 7.12 -3.16
N GLY A 72 2.79 7.11 -2.52
CA GLY A 72 3.23 8.18 -1.64
C GLY A 72 2.81 8.03 -0.17
N PHE A 73 2.27 6.88 0.25
CA PHE A 73 1.99 6.60 1.65
C PHE A 73 3.28 6.30 2.43
N ARG A 74 3.31 6.72 3.70
CA ARG A 74 4.48 6.57 4.59
C ARG A 74 4.07 5.83 5.85
N PHE A 75 4.65 4.64 6.06
CA PHE A 75 4.39 3.84 7.25
C PHE A 75 5.09 4.45 8.47
N ILE A 76 4.37 4.53 9.59
CA ILE A 76 4.87 5.06 10.86
C ILE A 76 4.87 3.97 11.93
N SER A 77 5.78 4.07 12.90
CA SER A 77 5.81 3.18 14.07
C SER A 77 4.70 3.54 15.08
N ALA A 78 4.43 2.62 16.01
CA ALA A 78 3.55 2.91 17.14
C ALA A 78 4.09 4.07 17.98
N GLU A 79 5.40 4.16 18.19
CA GLU A 79 6.02 5.30 18.88
C GLU A 79 5.70 6.64 18.20
N GLN A 80 5.89 6.72 16.88
CA GLN A 80 5.53 7.92 16.11
C GLN A 80 4.04 8.25 16.23
N PHE A 81 3.18 7.24 16.21
CA PHE A 81 1.74 7.40 16.42
C PHE A 81 1.42 7.95 17.83
N ARG A 82 2.00 7.37 18.89
CA ARG A 82 1.83 7.81 20.29
C ARG A 82 2.25 9.26 20.46
N ARG A 83 3.47 9.58 20.03
CA ARG A 83 4.06 10.91 20.06
C ARG A 83 3.16 11.93 19.36
N TRP A 84 2.68 11.58 18.17
CA TRP A 84 1.75 12.42 17.43
C TRP A 84 0.42 12.62 18.16
N LYS A 85 -0.28 11.56 18.61
CA LYS A 85 -1.55 11.73 19.36
C LYS A 85 -1.37 12.51 20.65
N ALA A 86 -0.21 12.44 21.28
CA ALA A 86 0.12 13.18 22.51
C ALA A 86 0.50 14.66 22.27
N GLY A 87 0.45 15.17 21.03
CA GLY A 87 0.90 16.53 20.73
C GLY A 87 2.42 16.68 20.61
N LYS A 88 3.18 15.59 20.78
CA LYS A 88 4.65 15.58 20.92
C LYS A 88 5.34 15.10 19.65
N GLY A 89 5.23 15.86 18.56
CA GLY A 89 5.91 15.58 17.30
C GLY A 89 4.98 15.61 16.10
N THR A 90 5.53 15.32 14.92
CA THR A 90 4.83 15.34 13.64
C THR A 90 4.83 13.95 12.99
N ILE A 91 3.93 13.77 12.03
CA ILE A 91 3.87 12.60 11.15
C ILE A 91 4.06 13.05 9.70
N PRO A 92 4.57 12.17 8.82
CA PRO A 92 4.62 12.47 7.41
C PRO A 92 3.21 12.66 6.81
N GLU A 93 3.15 13.34 5.68
CA GLU A 93 1.95 13.32 4.83
C GLU A 93 1.64 11.88 4.43
N ASN A 94 0.35 11.55 4.26
CA ASN A 94 -0.12 10.19 3.95
C ASN A 94 0.38 9.13 4.95
N ALA A 95 0.43 9.46 6.24
CA ALA A 95 0.87 8.54 7.28
C ALA A 95 -0.05 7.31 7.41
N VAL A 96 0.56 6.13 7.52
CA VAL A 96 -0.13 4.85 7.67
C VAL A 96 0.42 4.11 8.89
N LEU A 97 -0.45 3.69 9.80
CA LEU A 97 -0.11 2.71 10.84
C LEU A 97 -0.62 1.35 10.40
N LEU A 98 0.24 0.34 10.33
CA LEU A 98 -0.15 -1.03 9.95
C LEU A 98 -0.40 -1.83 11.23
N THR A 99 -1.60 -2.39 11.36
CA THR A 99 -2.00 -3.22 12.50
C THR A 99 -2.42 -4.61 12.03
N ILE A 100 -2.13 -5.63 12.84
CA ILE A 100 -2.43 -7.03 12.56
C ILE A 100 -3.01 -7.66 13.84
N ASP A 101 -4.22 -8.21 13.75
CA ASP A 101 -4.97 -8.68 14.92
C ASP A 101 -4.80 -10.20 15.16
N ASP A 102 -5.45 -10.70 16.20
CA ASP A 102 -5.60 -12.11 16.61
C ASP A 102 -4.34 -12.83 17.14
N GLY A 103 -3.14 -12.43 16.72
CA GLY A 103 -1.89 -13.08 17.13
C GLY A 103 -1.65 -14.43 16.45
N MET A 104 -2.10 -14.59 15.20
CA MET A 104 -1.91 -15.81 14.42
C MET A 104 -0.43 -16.07 14.11
N LYS A 105 0.01 -17.33 14.04
CA LYS A 105 1.44 -17.66 13.81
C LYS A 105 1.96 -17.16 12.46
N GLU A 106 1.09 -16.96 11.47
CA GLU A 106 1.47 -16.47 10.14
C GLU A 106 1.88 -15.00 10.14
N ILE A 107 1.63 -14.26 11.24
CA ILE A 107 2.26 -12.94 11.45
C ILE A 107 3.79 -13.10 11.45
N HIS A 108 4.31 -14.12 12.13
CA HIS A 108 5.73 -14.41 12.19
C HIS A 108 6.24 -15.09 10.92
N SER A 109 5.59 -16.16 10.46
CA SER A 109 6.12 -16.95 9.33
C SER A 109 5.91 -16.31 7.96
N VAL A 110 4.94 -15.41 7.80
CA VAL A 110 4.58 -14.80 6.50
C VAL A 110 4.72 -13.28 6.52
N ALA A 111 4.08 -12.58 7.46
CA ALA A 111 4.05 -11.12 7.43
C ALA A 111 5.40 -10.48 7.80
N LEU A 112 6.07 -10.97 8.84
CA LEU A 112 7.33 -10.43 9.34
C LEU A 112 8.45 -10.39 8.27
N PRO A 113 8.72 -11.44 7.48
CA PRO A 113 9.70 -11.37 6.39
C PRO A 113 9.39 -10.28 5.35
N ILE A 114 8.10 -10.09 5.02
CA ILE A 114 7.65 -9.06 4.06
C ILE A 114 7.82 -7.66 4.68
N LEU A 115 7.42 -7.48 5.93
CA LEU A 115 7.59 -6.22 6.67
C LEU A 115 9.07 -5.84 6.74
N ARG A 116 9.97 -6.78 7.06
CA ARG A 116 11.43 -6.58 7.08
C ARG A 116 11.97 -6.21 5.71
N LYS A 117 11.61 -6.96 4.65
CA LYS A 117 11.99 -6.68 3.26
C LYS A 117 11.64 -5.23 2.88
N HIS A 118 10.49 -4.75 3.31
CA HIS A 118 10.04 -3.39 3.04
C HIS A 118 10.43 -2.38 4.11
N LYS A 119 11.05 -2.74 5.23
CA LYS A 119 11.30 -1.83 6.36
C LYS A 119 10.03 -1.10 6.80
N VAL A 120 8.93 -1.85 6.94
CA VAL A 120 7.63 -1.31 7.38
C VAL A 120 7.41 -1.68 8.85
N PRO A 121 7.33 -0.70 9.76
CA PRO A 121 6.93 -0.97 11.13
C PRO A 121 5.45 -1.36 11.18
N ALA A 122 5.08 -2.14 12.18
CA ALA A 122 3.70 -2.58 12.40
C ALA A 122 3.39 -2.77 13.89
N VAL A 123 2.12 -2.98 14.19
CA VAL A 123 1.62 -3.38 15.52
C VAL A 123 0.88 -4.71 15.39
N ALA A 124 1.21 -5.68 16.23
CA ALA A 124 0.50 -6.94 16.36
C ALA A 124 -0.34 -6.93 17.64
N PHE A 125 -1.66 -7.03 17.53
CA PHE A 125 -2.56 -7.17 18.68
C PHE A 125 -2.80 -8.65 18.94
N VAL A 126 -2.42 -9.14 20.13
CA VAL A 126 -2.43 -10.58 20.44
C VAL A 126 -3.41 -10.93 21.56
N VAL A 127 -4.07 -12.09 21.42
CA VAL A 127 -4.94 -12.65 22.46
C VAL A 127 -4.09 -13.47 23.42
N TYR A 128 -3.75 -12.89 24.58
CA TYR A 128 -2.70 -13.44 25.45
C TYR A 128 -2.96 -14.85 25.98
N ARG A 129 -4.23 -15.25 26.13
CA ARG A 129 -4.60 -16.61 26.54
C ARG A 129 -4.11 -17.69 25.56
N ARG A 130 -3.89 -17.34 24.29
CA ARG A 130 -3.51 -18.30 23.23
C ARG A 130 -2.00 -18.48 23.08
N ILE A 131 -1.22 -17.47 23.48
CA ILE A 131 0.24 -17.50 23.37
C ILE A 131 0.83 -18.68 24.16
N ASP A 132 1.67 -19.47 23.49
CA ASP A 132 2.24 -20.75 23.96
C ASP A 132 1.21 -21.87 24.25
N ARG A 133 -0.08 -21.65 23.99
CA ARG A 133 -1.16 -22.61 24.31
C ARG A 133 -1.92 -23.11 23.09
N ASP A 134 -2.02 -22.30 22.03
CA ASP A 134 -2.64 -22.68 20.76
C ASP A 134 -1.56 -22.80 19.67
N PRO A 135 -1.40 -23.97 19.02
CA PRO A 135 -0.42 -24.19 17.95
C PRO A 135 -0.69 -23.38 16.67
N ASN A 136 -1.80 -22.65 16.61
CA ASN A 136 -2.16 -21.75 15.51
C ASN A 136 -1.78 -20.30 15.76
N THR A 137 -1.42 -19.94 17.00
CA THR A 137 -1.02 -18.59 17.37
C THR A 137 0.48 -18.50 17.62
N LEU A 138 0.94 -17.27 17.83
CA LEU A 138 2.34 -16.98 18.12
C LEU A 138 2.81 -17.68 19.41
N SER A 139 4.05 -18.14 19.40
CA SER A 139 4.78 -18.51 20.62
C SER A 139 5.45 -17.27 21.22
N SER A 140 5.80 -17.34 22.49
CA SER A 140 6.58 -16.32 23.19
C SER A 140 7.91 -16.00 22.48
N GLN A 141 8.57 -17.01 21.90
CA GLN A 141 9.74 -16.79 21.06
C GLN A 141 9.40 -15.95 19.82
N ALA A 142 8.33 -16.29 19.11
CA ALA A 142 7.90 -15.55 17.94
C ALA A 142 7.54 -14.09 18.28
N LEU A 143 6.95 -13.82 19.45
CA LEU A 143 6.69 -12.45 19.91
C LEU A 143 7.98 -11.63 20.04
N ARG A 144 9.03 -12.19 20.64
CA ARG A 144 10.34 -11.50 20.76
C ARG A 144 10.98 -11.24 19.40
N GLU A 145 10.84 -12.18 18.45
CA GLU A 145 11.35 -12.02 17.09
C GLU A 145 10.56 -10.97 16.28
N LEU A 146 9.27 -10.80 16.56
CA LEU A 146 8.44 -9.72 16.03
C LEU A 146 8.96 -8.35 16.50
N GLU A 147 9.16 -8.17 17.81
CA GLU A 147 9.71 -6.95 18.41
C GLU A 147 11.05 -6.57 17.79
N GLN A 148 11.99 -7.51 17.74
CA GLN A 148 13.31 -7.34 17.11
C GLN A 148 13.22 -7.01 15.62
N GLY A 149 12.13 -7.41 14.96
CA GLY A 149 11.86 -7.12 13.56
C GLY A 149 11.11 -5.82 13.30
N GLY A 150 10.80 -5.02 14.32
CA GLY A 150 10.06 -3.77 14.20
C GLY A 150 8.54 -3.93 14.16
N VAL A 151 8.03 -5.05 14.67
CA VAL A 151 6.59 -5.28 14.88
C VAL A 151 6.31 -5.26 16.37
N GLU A 152 5.72 -4.17 16.85
CA GLU A 152 5.42 -3.99 18.26
C GLU A 152 4.19 -4.82 18.67
N VAL A 153 4.29 -5.57 19.75
CA VAL A 153 3.24 -6.45 20.25
C VAL A 153 2.42 -5.70 21.29
N GLN A 154 1.09 -5.73 21.14
CA GLN A 154 0.14 -5.00 21.96
C GLN A 154 -1.08 -5.88 22.27
N SER A 155 -2.02 -5.38 23.08
CA SER A 155 -3.09 -6.21 23.63
C SER A 155 -4.27 -6.42 22.66
N HIS A 156 -4.78 -7.64 22.60
CA HIS A 156 -6.11 -7.96 22.06
C HIS A 156 -6.99 -8.64 23.12
N SER A 157 -6.89 -8.16 24.36
CA SER A 157 -7.40 -8.80 25.59
C SER A 157 -6.64 -10.06 26.00
N TYR A 158 -6.95 -10.61 27.17
CA TYR A 158 -6.44 -11.91 27.59
C TYR A 158 -7.24 -13.01 26.93
N ASN A 159 -8.55 -13.07 27.17
CA ASN A 159 -9.43 -14.14 26.70
C ASN A 159 -10.81 -13.65 26.23
N MET A 160 -11.02 -12.36 25.96
CA MET A 160 -12.34 -11.86 25.50
C MET A 160 -12.60 -12.07 24.00
N HIS A 161 -11.68 -12.71 23.26
CA HIS A 161 -11.82 -12.94 21.82
C HIS A 161 -12.59 -14.23 21.48
N TYR A 162 -13.87 -14.25 21.86
CA TYR A 162 -14.83 -15.28 21.46
C TYR A 162 -16.24 -14.71 21.32
N ARG A 163 -17.09 -15.46 20.63
CA ARG A 163 -18.52 -15.15 20.48
C ARG A 163 -19.37 -16.09 21.32
N VAL A 164 -20.52 -15.60 21.74
CA VAL A 164 -21.47 -16.31 22.61
C VAL A 164 -22.89 -16.00 22.18
N ILE A 165 -23.79 -16.96 22.36
CA ILE A 165 -25.23 -16.74 22.21
C ILE A 165 -25.73 -16.09 23.49
N ARG A 166 -26.22 -14.85 23.41
CA ARG A 166 -26.77 -14.13 24.55
C ARG A 166 -28.12 -14.73 24.93
N GLU A 167 -28.29 -15.09 26.19
CA GLU A 167 -29.50 -15.79 26.64
C GLU A 167 -30.80 -15.00 26.46
N ALA A 168 -30.75 -13.68 26.64
CA ALA A 168 -31.93 -12.80 26.62
C ALA A 168 -32.66 -12.77 25.27
N ASP A 169 -31.93 -12.83 24.16
CA ASP A 169 -32.49 -12.64 22.80
C ASP A 169 -31.92 -13.63 21.76
N LYS A 170 -31.11 -14.59 22.22
CA LYS A 170 -30.43 -15.60 21.38
C LYS A 170 -29.55 -15.01 20.29
N ALA A 171 -29.12 -13.75 20.45
CA ALA A 171 -28.22 -13.10 19.51
C ALA A 171 -26.79 -13.65 19.66
N ASP A 172 -26.13 -13.92 18.53
CA ASP A 172 -24.69 -14.18 18.50
C ASP A 172 -23.92 -12.87 18.69
N VAL A 173 -23.23 -12.71 19.82
CA VAL A 173 -22.54 -11.47 20.22
C VAL A 173 -21.11 -11.72 20.67
N ALA A 174 -20.27 -10.69 20.63
CA ALA A 174 -18.95 -10.73 21.27
C ALA A 174 -19.08 -10.89 22.79
N ALA A 175 -18.17 -11.66 23.41
CA ALA A 175 -18.21 -12.00 24.83
C ALA A 175 -18.40 -10.79 25.76
N VAL A 176 -17.77 -9.65 25.44
CA VAL A 176 -17.85 -8.42 26.26
C VAL A 176 -19.28 -7.94 26.52
N TRP A 177 -20.25 -8.26 25.65
CA TRP A 177 -21.65 -7.84 25.80
C TRP A 177 -22.43 -8.62 26.86
N VAL A 178 -21.88 -9.72 27.37
CA VAL A 178 -22.50 -10.53 28.42
C VAL A 178 -21.59 -10.72 29.64
N MET A 179 -20.41 -10.12 29.62
CA MET A 179 -19.49 -10.16 30.75
C MET A 179 -19.82 -9.08 31.78
N SER A 180 -19.66 -9.43 33.06
CA SER A 180 -19.71 -8.48 34.17
C SER A 180 -18.48 -7.56 34.15
N GLU A 181 -18.60 -6.39 34.80
CA GLU A 181 -17.46 -5.48 34.91
C GLU A 181 -16.25 -6.13 35.61
N GLN A 182 -16.49 -7.03 36.57
CA GLN A 182 -15.42 -7.75 37.27
C GLN A 182 -14.65 -8.65 36.31
N GLN A 183 -15.35 -9.46 35.52
CA GLN A 183 -14.71 -10.35 34.53
C GLN A 183 -13.88 -9.55 33.51
N ILE A 184 -14.37 -8.39 33.08
CA ILE A 184 -13.66 -7.53 32.13
C ILE A 184 -12.39 -6.94 32.75
N ARG A 185 -12.45 -6.49 34.03
CA ARG A 185 -11.27 -6.01 34.77
C ARG A 185 -10.22 -7.11 34.95
N GLU A 186 -10.65 -8.28 35.39
CA GLU A 186 -9.76 -9.43 35.58
C GLU A 186 -9.08 -9.84 34.27
N ASP A 187 -9.82 -9.88 33.14
CA ASP A 187 -9.25 -10.19 31.84
C ASP A 187 -8.17 -9.18 31.41
N MET A 188 -8.43 -7.89 31.58
CA MET A 188 -7.45 -6.85 31.24
C MET A 188 -6.21 -6.88 32.14
N ALA A 189 -6.39 -7.14 33.44
CA ALA A 189 -5.27 -7.28 34.37
C ALA A 189 -4.40 -8.50 34.00
N LEU A 190 -5.02 -9.63 33.66
CA LEU A 190 -4.31 -10.82 33.18
C LEU A 190 -3.59 -10.56 31.85
N ALA A 191 -4.18 -9.77 30.95
CA ALA A 191 -3.55 -9.40 29.68
C ALA A 191 -2.27 -8.60 29.93
N ARG A 192 -2.35 -7.58 30.78
CA ARG A 192 -1.21 -6.73 31.18
C ARG A 192 -0.12 -7.54 31.88
N GLN A 193 -0.49 -8.39 32.83
CA GLN A 193 0.45 -9.29 33.50
C GLN A 193 1.16 -10.19 32.49
N ARG A 194 0.39 -10.86 31.61
CA ARG A 194 0.96 -11.79 30.64
C ARG A 194 1.87 -11.10 29.62
N HIS A 195 1.54 -9.88 29.19
CA HIS A 195 2.43 -9.05 28.38
C HIS A 195 3.77 -8.83 29.09
N ARG A 196 3.74 -8.36 30.34
CA ARG A 196 4.95 -8.08 31.13
C ARG A 196 5.83 -9.30 31.30
N GLU A 197 5.22 -10.46 31.60
CA GLU A 197 5.94 -11.73 31.70
C GLU A 197 6.68 -12.10 30.41
N LEU A 198 6.09 -11.82 29.25
CA LEU A 198 6.60 -12.25 27.95
C LEU A 198 7.62 -11.28 27.34
N LEU A 199 7.43 -9.98 27.56
CA LEU A 199 8.12 -8.90 26.83
C LEU A 199 8.89 -7.93 27.74
N GLY A 200 8.63 -7.94 29.05
CA GLY A 200 9.34 -7.12 30.03
C GLY A 200 8.84 -5.68 30.17
N ASP A 201 7.90 -5.25 29.34
CA ASP A 201 7.25 -3.94 29.38
C ASP A 201 5.73 -4.06 29.57
N GLU A 202 4.97 -3.03 29.23
CA GLU A 202 3.52 -2.98 29.43
C GLU A 202 2.81 -2.51 28.16
N PRO A 203 1.65 -3.11 27.82
CA PRO A 203 0.87 -2.66 26.68
C PRO A 203 0.22 -1.31 26.99
N ASP A 204 0.28 -0.38 26.05
CA ASP A 204 -0.48 0.88 26.11
C ASP A 204 -1.48 1.01 24.95
N MET A 205 -1.54 0.00 24.09
CA MET A 205 -2.49 -0.10 22.99
C MET A 205 -3.35 -1.36 23.07
N LEU A 206 -4.60 -1.24 22.62
CA LEU A 206 -5.58 -2.32 22.58
C LEU A 206 -6.30 -2.31 21.22
N ALA A 207 -6.46 -3.45 20.56
CA ALA A 207 -7.56 -3.61 19.61
C ALA A 207 -8.74 -4.26 20.34
N TYR A 208 -9.95 -3.73 20.21
CA TYR A 208 -11.12 -4.39 20.80
C TYR A 208 -11.47 -5.64 19.99
N PRO A 209 -11.60 -6.84 20.61
CA PRO A 209 -12.10 -8.03 19.94
C PRO A 209 -13.41 -7.75 19.19
N TYR A 210 -13.44 -8.11 17.90
CA TYR A 210 -14.58 -7.83 16.99
C TYR A 210 -14.97 -6.34 16.85
N GLY A 211 -14.17 -5.41 17.38
CA GLY A 211 -14.52 -3.99 17.52
C GLY A 211 -15.60 -3.71 18.57
N ALA A 212 -15.93 -4.67 19.42
CA ALA A 212 -16.96 -4.56 20.44
C ALA A 212 -16.40 -4.02 21.76
N TYR A 213 -17.06 -3.02 22.34
CA TYR A 213 -16.66 -2.42 23.60
C TYR A 213 -17.86 -1.86 24.36
N THR A 214 -17.71 -1.81 25.69
CA THR A 214 -18.67 -1.24 26.63
C THR A 214 -17.98 -0.15 27.47
N PRO A 215 -18.73 0.73 28.15
CA PRO A 215 -18.13 1.68 29.10
C PRO A 215 -17.27 1.00 30.16
N ALA A 216 -17.70 -0.16 30.66
CA ALA A 216 -16.93 -0.97 31.60
C ALA A 216 -15.59 -1.45 31.01
N PHE A 217 -15.58 -1.88 29.74
CA PHE A 217 -14.35 -2.27 29.05
C PHE A 217 -13.40 -1.09 28.83
N ILE A 218 -13.91 0.08 28.41
CA ILE A 218 -13.08 1.29 28.30
C ILE A 218 -12.43 1.61 29.65
N LYS A 219 -13.21 1.62 30.74
CA LYS A 219 -12.73 1.92 32.09
C LYS A 219 -11.69 0.90 32.57
N ALA A 220 -11.95 -0.40 32.37
CA ALA A 220 -11.02 -1.47 32.74
C ALA A 220 -9.71 -1.36 31.95
N ALA A 221 -9.78 -1.15 30.64
CA ALA A 221 -8.59 -0.99 29.81
C ALA A 221 -7.73 0.21 30.26
N GLN A 222 -8.35 1.35 30.56
CA GLN A 222 -7.64 2.53 31.07
C GLN A 222 -7.00 2.29 32.44
N ALA A 223 -7.68 1.57 33.34
CA ALA A 223 -7.14 1.21 34.65
C ALA A 223 -5.88 0.33 34.53
N GLU A 224 -5.81 -0.50 33.49
CA GLU A 224 -4.65 -1.35 33.17
C GLU A 224 -3.64 -0.68 32.23
N GLY A 225 -3.66 0.66 32.13
CA GLY A 225 -2.63 1.43 31.43
C GLY A 225 -2.83 1.56 29.92
N ILE A 226 -3.93 1.03 29.35
CA ILE A 226 -4.24 1.24 27.93
C ILE A 226 -4.59 2.71 27.69
N ARG A 227 -3.85 3.32 26.76
CA ARG A 227 -4.00 4.73 26.38
C ARG A 227 -4.65 4.90 25.02
N TYR A 228 -4.52 3.91 24.13
CA TYR A 228 -5.00 3.96 22.76
C TYR A 228 -5.75 2.67 22.42
N ALA A 229 -7.02 2.76 22.06
CA ALA A 229 -7.82 1.60 21.71
C ALA A 229 -8.45 1.72 20.32
N PHE A 230 -8.32 0.65 19.53
CA PHE A 230 -8.69 0.59 18.14
C PHE A 230 -9.98 -0.21 17.93
N THR A 231 -10.85 0.34 17.08
CA THR A 231 -12.17 -0.22 16.75
C THR A 231 -12.20 -0.76 15.32
N THR A 232 -13.35 -1.26 14.89
CA THR A 232 -13.63 -1.61 13.48
C THR A 232 -14.39 -0.50 12.73
N LYS A 233 -14.68 0.64 13.40
CA LYS A 233 -15.28 1.82 12.74
C LYS A 233 -14.33 2.31 11.65
N THR A 234 -14.86 2.62 10.48
CA THR A 234 -14.04 3.02 9.33
C THR A 234 -13.78 4.52 9.31
N GLY A 235 -12.52 4.94 9.18
CA GLY A 235 -12.15 6.34 9.09
C GLY A 235 -10.64 6.59 9.20
N LEU A 236 -10.24 7.85 9.03
CA LEU A 236 -8.89 8.31 9.34
C LEU A 236 -8.82 8.81 10.78
N VAL A 237 -7.71 8.52 11.46
CA VAL A 237 -7.42 9.07 12.79
C VAL A 237 -6.93 10.51 12.63
N THR A 238 -7.46 11.42 13.45
CA THR A 238 -6.95 12.79 13.66
C THR A 238 -6.38 12.91 15.07
N ARG A 239 -5.70 14.03 15.37
CA ARG A 239 -5.27 14.33 16.74
C ARG A 239 -6.44 14.36 17.73
N SER A 240 -7.59 14.88 17.30
CA SER A 240 -8.80 15.02 18.11
C SER A 240 -9.66 13.75 18.19
N THR A 241 -9.37 12.70 17.40
CA THR A 241 -10.07 11.43 17.54
C THR A 241 -9.91 10.90 18.98
N PRO A 242 -11.00 10.53 19.67
CA PRO A 242 -10.93 9.98 21.02
C PRO A 242 -9.98 8.78 21.08
N ASN A 243 -9.06 8.78 22.03
CA ASN A 243 -7.99 7.77 22.06
C ASN A 243 -8.52 6.35 22.27
N MET A 244 -9.68 6.19 22.92
CA MET A 244 -10.28 4.89 23.19
C MET A 244 -11.24 4.42 22.09
N GLU A 245 -11.35 5.16 20.98
CA GLU A 245 -12.23 4.84 19.83
C GLU A 245 -11.55 5.13 18.49
N LEU A 246 -10.31 4.69 18.31
CA LEU A 246 -9.56 4.93 17.09
C LEU A 246 -10.14 4.10 15.92
N PRO A 247 -10.57 4.71 14.81
CA PRO A 247 -11.06 3.98 13.64
C PRO A 247 -9.93 3.29 12.88
N ARG A 248 -10.29 2.25 12.13
CA ARG A 248 -9.39 1.47 11.27
C ARG A 248 -10.01 1.21 9.90
N LEU A 249 -9.16 0.92 8.92
CA LEU A 249 -9.54 0.56 7.57
C LEU A 249 -9.20 -0.92 7.33
N ASN A 250 -10.20 -1.75 7.04
CA ASN A 250 -10.00 -3.18 6.80
C ASN A 250 -9.33 -3.41 5.43
N ALA A 251 -8.02 -3.66 5.44
CA ALA A 251 -7.23 -3.95 4.24
C ALA A 251 -6.94 -5.45 4.08
N GLY A 252 -7.23 -6.25 5.11
CA GLY A 252 -7.04 -7.71 5.15
C GLY A 252 -8.15 -8.51 4.50
N VAL A 253 -8.86 -7.96 3.51
CA VAL A 253 -9.97 -8.64 2.84
C VAL A 253 -9.45 -9.50 1.69
N ARG A 254 -9.90 -10.75 1.63
CA ARG A 254 -9.51 -11.69 0.57
C ARG A 254 -9.79 -11.11 -0.82
N GLY A 255 -8.80 -11.19 -1.70
CA GLY A 255 -8.94 -10.73 -3.09
C GLY A 255 -8.78 -9.23 -3.29
N MET A 256 -8.69 -8.45 -2.21
CA MET A 256 -8.41 -7.02 -2.30
C MET A 256 -7.03 -6.79 -2.92
N THR A 257 -6.95 -5.84 -3.84
CA THR A 257 -5.70 -5.44 -4.52
C THR A 257 -5.09 -4.22 -3.84
N GLY A 258 -3.80 -3.97 -4.06
CA GLY A 258 -3.14 -2.78 -3.51
C GLY A 258 -3.78 -1.47 -3.97
N LYS A 259 -4.32 -1.44 -5.21
CA LYS A 259 -5.08 -0.29 -5.72
C LYS A 259 -6.37 -0.07 -4.93
N GLN A 260 -7.11 -1.14 -4.60
CA GLN A 260 -8.33 -1.02 -3.80
C GLN A 260 -8.02 -0.54 -2.38
N VAL A 261 -6.89 -0.93 -1.79
CA VAL A 261 -6.45 -0.39 -0.49
C VAL A 261 -6.20 1.12 -0.59
N VAL A 262 -5.48 1.57 -1.63
CA VAL A 262 -5.28 3.01 -1.88
C VAL A 262 -6.61 3.75 -2.07
N ASP A 263 -7.52 3.21 -2.87
CA ASP A 263 -8.81 3.86 -3.14
C ASP A 263 -9.71 3.90 -1.88
N MET A 264 -9.67 2.85 -1.05
CA MET A 264 -10.32 2.83 0.26
C MET A 264 -9.81 3.97 1.13
N ILE A 265 -8.49 4.12 1.28
CA ILE A 265 -7.92 5.21 2.08
C ILE A 265 -8.33 6.58 1.51
N ARG A 266 -8.28 6.75 0.19
CA ARG A 266 -8.64 8.00 -0.49
C ARG A 266 -10.11 8.38 -0.32
N LYS A 267 -11.01 7.42 -0.17
CA LYS A 267 -12.44 7.67 0.11
C LYS A 267 -12.65 8.46 1.39
N TYR A 268 -11.77 8.29 2.38
CA TYR A 268 -11.84 8.98 3.68
C TYR A 268 -10.91 10.20 3.77
N ALA A 269 -10.14 10.48 2.72
CA ALA A 269 -9.32 11.68 2.67
C ALA A 269 -10.21 12.93 2.54
N PRO A 270 -9.87 14.05 3.22
CA PRO A 270 -10.59 15.30 3.06
C PRO A 270 -10.67 15.73 1.59
N ALA A 271 -11.83 16.26 1.18
CA ALA A 271 -12.07 16.70 -0.19
C ALA A 271 -11.04 17.78 -0.65
N GLU A 272 -10.56 18.58 0.30
CA GLU A 272 -9.61 19.69 0.08
C GLU A 272 -8.16 19.21 -0.13
N THR A 273 -7.77 18.11 0.51
CA THR A 273 -6.39 17.57 0.42
C THR A 273 -6.22 16.58 -0.72
N VAL A 274 -7.31 16.09 -1.32
CA VAL A 274 -7.25 15.53 -2.67
C VAL A 274 -7.08 16.72 -3.62
N ALA A 275 -5.87 17.28 -3.65
CA ALA A 275 -5.43 18.05 -4.80
C ALA A 275 -5.77 17.16 -5.99
N LYS A 276 -6.75 17.59 -6.83
CA LYS A 276 -7.06 16.91 -8.08
C LYS A 276 -5.70 16.68 -8.71
N ALA A 277 -5.22 15.43 -8.71
CA ALA A 277 -3.93 15.11 -9.29
C ALA A 277 -3.98 15.76 -10.65
N LYS A 278 -3.14 16.79 -10.89
CA LYS A 278 -3.16 17.54 -12.15
C LYS A 278 -3.27 16.47 -13.22
N PRO A 279 -4.36 16.45 -14.02
CA PRO A 279 -4.63 15.32 -14.89
C PRO A 279 -3.33 15.01 -15.59
N LYS A 280 -2.77 13.81 -15.37
CA LYS A 280 -1.46 13.44 -15.94
C LYS A 280 -1.52 13.91 -17.37
N ALA A 281 -0.69 14.91 -17.72
CA ALA A 281 -0.81 15.61 -18.99
C ALA A 281 -0.99 14.53 -20.04
N LYS A 282 -2.10 14.58 -20.79
CA LYS A 282 -2.38 13.57 -21.81
C LYS A 282 -1.08 13.42 -22.59
N PRO A 283 -0.50 12.21 -22.67
CA PRO A 283 0.81 12.03 -23.31
C PRO A 283 0.72 12.72 -24.66
N LYS A 284 1.58 13.74 -24.85
CA LYS A 284 1.56 14.59 -26.03
C LYS A 284 1.67 13.64 -27.22
N VAL A 285 0.70 13.67 -28.13
CA VAL A 285 0.73 12.77 -29.29
C VAL A 285 1.94 13.17 -30.12
N THR A 286 2.96 12.35 -30.13
CA THR A 286 4.23 12.61 -30.84
C THR A 286 4.15 12.15 -32.29
N GLY A 287 3.13 11.34 -32.64
CA GLY A 287 2.77 11.03 -34.01
C GLY A 287 1.71 9.93 -34.13
N TYR A 288 1.23 9.76 -35.35
CA TYR A 288 0.20 8.80 -35.73
C TYR A 288 0.83 7.81 -36.71
N PHE A 289 0.63 6.51 -36.53
CA PHE A 289 1.22 5.49 -37.39
C PHE A 289 0.13 4.81 -38.21
N VAL A 290 0.26 4.89 -39.54
CA VAL A 290 -0.70 4.30 -40.48
C VAL A 290 0.07 3.63 -41.61
N GLY A 291 -0.06 2.31 -41.73
CA GLY A 291 0.58 1.53 -42.79
C GLY A 291 2.10 1.72 -42.83
N GLY A 292 2.76 1.72 -41.66
CA GLY A 292 4.21 1.93 -41.51
C GLY A 292 4.71 3.38 -41.63
N GLY A 293 3.86 4.32 -42.06
CA GLY A 293 4.21 5.75 -42.09
C GLY A 293 3.90 6.45 -40.77
N LEU A 294 4.77 7.38 -40.36
CA LEU A 294 4.59 8.27 -39.21
C LEU A 294 4.08 9.64 -39.67
N TYR A 295 2.96 10.09 -39.10
CA TYR A 295 2.28 11.33 -39.43
C TYR A 295 2.24 12.25 -38.22
N LYS A 296 2.47 13.56 -38.42
CA LYS A 296 2.47 14.54 -37.32
C LYS A 296 1.05 14.92 -36.83
N THR A 297 0.03 14.71 -37.67
CA THR A 297 -1.36 15.11 -37.35
C THR A 297 -2.36 13.99 -37.62
N GLN A 298 -3.46 13.98 -36.87
CA GLN A 298 -4.54 13.00 -37.01
C GLN A 298 -5.21 13.07 -38.39
N LYS A 299 -5.32 14.30 -38.93
CA LYS A 299 -5.89 14.55 -40.26
C LYS A 299 -5.06 13.90 -41.36
N ALA A 300 -3.73 14.03 -41.30
CA ALA A 300 -2.82 13.40 -42.27
C ALA A 300 -2.87 11.86 -42.16
N ALA A 301 -2.92 11.34 -40.94
CA ALA A 301 -3.06 9.91 -40.69
C ALA A 301 -4.39 9.35 -41.21
N ALA A 302 -5.50 10.05 -40.99
CA ALA A 302 -6.82 9.65 -41.47
C ALA A 302 -6.90 9.68 -43.01
N ALA A 303 -6.28 10.68 -43.65
CA ALA A 303 -6.18 10.75 -45.11
C ALA A 303 -5.35 9.56 -45.66
N ALA A 304 -4.22 9.23 -45.02
CA ALA A 304 -3.42 8.07 -45.39
C ALA A 304 -4.18 6.75 -45.19
N ALA A 305 -4.94 6.61 -44.10
CA ALA A 305 -5.78 5.44 -43.83
C ALA A 305 -6.87 5.29 -44.89
N LYS A 306 -7.50 6.39 -45.32
CA LYS A 306 -8.51 6.40 -46.39
C LYS A 306 -7.90 6.06 -47.74
N LYS A 307 -6.72 6.60 -48.07
CA LYS A 307 -5.97 6.28 -49.30
C LYS A 307 -5.59 4.80 -49.34
N PHE A 308 -5.10 4.26 -48.23
CA PHE A 308 -4.77 2.84 -48.11
C PHE A 308 -6.01 1.95 -48.23
N THR A 309 -7.11 2.34 -47.57
CA THR A 309 -8.40 1.61 -47.65
C THR A 309 -8.90 1.57 -49.09
N ARG A 310 -8.83 2.68 -49.82
CA ARG A 310 -9.20 2.74 -51.25
C ARG A 310 -8.29 1.88 -52.13
N ALA A 311 -6.98 1.92 -51.90
CA ALA A 311 -6.00 1.21 -52.72
C ALA A 311 -5.99 -0.31 -52.49
N THR A 312 -6.47 -0.77 -51.33
CA THR A 312 -6.30 -2.18 -50.91
C THR A 312 -7.59 -2.88 -50.54
N GLY A 313 -8.71 -2.16 -50.39
CA GLY A 313 -9.99 -2.67 -49.90
C GLY A 313 -10.04 -2.87 -48.37
N TYR A 314 -8.94 -2.65 -47.65
CA TYR A 314 -8.86 -2.90 -46.20
C TYR A 314 -9.19 -1.66 -45.36
N ARG A 315 -10.20 -1.76 -44.50
CA ARG A 315 -10.56 -0.69 -43.56
C ARG A 315 -9.46 -0.47 -42.52
N MET A 316 -8.83 0.70 -42.56
CA MET A 316 -7.93 1.19 -41.53
C MET A 316 -8.60 2.30 -40.70
N TYR A 317 -8.37 2.28 -39.39
CA TYR A 317 -8.85 3.30 -38.46
C TYR A 317 -7.69 3.85 -37.64
N VAL A 318 -7.78 5.13 -37.29
CA VAL A 318 -6.83 5.76 -36.36
C VAL A 318 -7.39 5.57 -34.95
N ALA A 319 -6.86 4.61 -34.20
CA ALA A 319 -7.22 4.35 -32.81
C ALA A 319 -5.98 4.36 -31.87
N LYS A 320 -6.19 4.66 -30.59
CA LYS A 320 -5.11 4.82 -29.60
C LYS A 320 -4.38 3.50 -29.37
N HIS A 321 -3.04 3.52 -29.39
CA HIS A 321 -2.24 2.30 -29.19
C HIS A 321 -2.33 1.80 -27.73
N PRO A 322 -2.58 0.51 -27.48
CA PRO A 322 -2.83 -0.01 -26.14
C PRO A 322 -1.59 0.03 -25.22
N LYS A 323 -0.38 -0.13 -25.78
CA LYS A 323 0.89 -0.19 -25.01
C LYS A 323 1.79 1.05 -25.14
N HIS A 324 1.58 1.91 -26.14
CA HIS A 324 2.48 3.02 -26.46
C HIS A 324 1.69 4.32 -26.32
N LYS A 325 1.72 4.87 -25.10
CA LYS A 325 1.06 6.13 -24.75
C LYS A 325 1.62 7.26 -25.63
N GLY A 326 0.79 7.82 -26.52
CA GLY A 326 1.19 8.89 -27.45
C GLY A 326 1.18 8.50 -28.93
N TYR A 327 0.91 7.22 -29.24
CA TYR A 327 0.83 6.72 -30.62
C TYR A 327 -0.56 6.13 -30.90
N TRP A 328 -0.99 6.19 -32.17
CA TRP A 328 -2.26 5.65 -32.65
C TRP A 328 -1.96 4.66 -33.79
N VAL A 329 -2.39 3.40 -33.66
CA VAL A 329 -2.30 2.35 -34.69
C VAL A 329 -3.45 1.37 -34.49
N GLN A 330 -4.20 1.08 -35.55
CA GLN A 330 -5.05 -0.13 -35.58
C GLN A 330 -5.12 -0.68 -37.01
N THR A 331 -4.75 -1.95 -37.15
CA THR A 331 -5.09 -2.78 -38.32
C THR A 331 -6.26 -3.71 -37.94
N GLY A 332 -7.21 -3.90 -38.86
CA GLY A 332 -8.35 -4.80 -38.65
C GLY A 332 -7.96 -6.27 -38.42
N ARG A 333 -8.94 -7.09 -38.02
CA ARG A 333 -8.76 -8.53 -37.75
C ARG A 333 -8.19 -9.23 -38.99
N ILE A 334 -7.04 -9.87 -38.86
CA ILE A 334 -6.47 -10.74 -39.89
C ILE A 334 -6.96 -12.16 -39.60
N SER A 335 -7.70 -12.75 -40.54
CA SER A 335 -8.41 -14.01 -40.35
C SER A 335 -7.52 -15.25 -40.21
N SER A 336 -6.23 -15.19 -40.58
CA SER A 336 -5.29 -16.29 -40.40
C SER A 336 -3.82 -15.87 -40.41
N LYS A 337 -2.95 -16.71 -39.81
CA LYS A 337 -1.48 -16.51 -39.80
C LYS A 337 -0.89 -16.51 -41.21
N ALA A 338 -1.37 -17.39 -42.09
CA ALA A 338 -0.95 -17.43 -43.50
C ALA A 338 -1.30 -16.12 -44.22
N ARG A 339 -2.49 -15.57 -43.96
CA ARG A 339 -2.90 -14.28 -44.52
C ARG A 339 -2.04 -13.13 -43.96
N ALA A 340 -1.69 -13.16 -42.68
CA ALA A 340 -0.79 -12.18 -42.07
C ALA A 340 0.61 -12.20 -42.71
N GLN A 341 1.17 -13.38 -43.00
CA GLN A 341 2.48 -13.55 -43.63
C GLN A 341 2.49 -13.18 -45.12
N GLN A 342 1.41 -13.44 -45.84
CA GLN A 342 1.26 -12.98 -47.22
C GLN A 342 1.20 -11.44 -47.29
N LEU A 343 0.44 -10.81 -46.39
CA LEU A 343 0.35 -9.37 -46.28
C LEU A 343 1.69 -8.75 -45.87
N ALA A 344 2.47 -9.43 -45.02
CA ALA A 344 3.85 -9.08 -44.68
C ALA A 344 4.69 -8.76 -45.89
N ARG A 345 4.72 -9.74 -46.80
CA ARG A 345 5.59 -9.74 -47.97
C ARG A 345 5.13 -8.69 -48.97
N LYS A 346 3.81 -8.52 -49.12
CA LYS A 346 3.23 -7.47 -49.96
C LYS A 346 3.56 -6.07 -49.43
N TRP A 347 3.49 -5.86 -48.11
CA TRP A 347 3.77 -4.56 -47.49
C TRP A 347 5.27 -4.24 -47.44
N ALA A 348 6.13 -5.25 -47.21
CA ALA A 348 7.58 -5.07 -47.28
C ALA A 348 8.06 -4.57 -48.65
N ARG A 349 7.45 -5.05 -49.75
CA ARG A 349 7.72 -4.56 -51.12
C ARG A 349 7.32 -3.11 -51.34
N LEU A 350 6.43 -2.57 -50.51
CA LEU A 350 6.00 -1.17 -50.52
C LEU A 350 6.79 -0.32 -49.51
N GLY A 351 7.88 -0.85 -48.92
CA GLY A 351 8.70 -0.16 -47.92
C GLY A 351 8.06 -0.09 -46.52
N ILE A 352 6.97 -0.81 -46.28
CA ILE A 352 6.20 -0.76 -45.03
C ILE A 352 6.72 -1.82 -44.05
N ARG A 353 7.30 -1.38 -42.92
CA ARG A 353 7.65 -2.26 -41.79
C ARG A 353 6.48 -2.36 -40.82
N TYR A 354 6.13 -3.57 -40.41
CA TYR A 354 5.01 -3.84 -39.51
C TYR A 354 5.35 -5.01 -38.57
N VAL A 355 4.67 -5.07 -37.41
CA VAL A 355 4.80 -6.16 -36.44
C VAL A 355 3.50 -6.96 -36.44
N VAL A 356 3.55 -8.25 -36.79
CA VAL A 356 2.40 -9.16 -36.57
C VAL A 356 2.41 -9.59 -35.12
N HIS A 357 1.38 -9.21 -34.37
CA HIS A 357 1.02 -9.97 -33.18
C HIS A 357 0.00 -11.03 -33.58
N THR A 358 0.44 -12.29 -33.64
CA THR A 358 -0.50 -13.41 -33.65
C THR A 358 -0.89 -13.70 -32.21
N THR A 359 -2.17 -13.66 -31.88
CA THR A 359 -2.68 -14.28 -30.65
C THR A 359 -2.67 -15.80 -30.85
N ARG A 360 -1.51 -16.40 -30.56
CA ARG A 360 -1.40 -17.69 -29.89
C ARG A 360 -0.36 -17.53 -28.82
#